data_AF-A0A9W5X6K7-F1
#
_entry.id   AF-A0A9W5X6K7-F1
#
_cell.length_a   1.000
_cell.length_b   1.000
_cell.length_c   1.000
_cell.angle_alpha   90.00
_cell.angle_beta   90.00
_cell.angle_gamma   90.00
#
_symmetry.space_group_name_H-M   'P 1'
#
loop_
_entity.id
_entity.type
_entity.pdbx_description
1 polymer ?
#
loop_
_entity_poly.entity_id
_entity_poly.type
_entity_poly.pdbx_seq_one_letter_code
_entity_poly.pdbx_strand_id
1 'polypeptide(L)' 'MIDVLGNNMETNMDFDDMKNLLLNYKGVRNNTVSYMMKGNGTKIGGVYYLIVPDEEVAKVHETIADLF' A
#
# COMPACT_ATOMS: atom_id res chain seq x y z
N MET A 1 -16.23 -1.42 17.27
CA MET A 1 -15.37 -0.36 16.69
C MET A 1 -15.26 -0.51 15.19
N ILE A 2 -14.92 -1.70 14.67
CA ILE A 2 -14.94 -1.99 13.22
C ILE A 2 -16.35 -1.78 12.63
N ASP A 3 -17.40 -2.23 13.31
CA ASP A 3 -18.80 -2.06 12.87
C ASP A 3 -19.24 -0.59 12.71
N VAL A 4 -18.58 0.35 13.41
CA VAL A 4 -18.91 1.79 13.34
C VAL A 4 -18.29 2.45 12.10
N LEU A 5 -17.27 1.84 11.50
CA LEU A 5 -16.57 2.36 10.32
C LEU A 5 -17.14 1.79 9.00
N GLY A 6 -17.98 0.76 9.05
CA GLY A 6 -18.42 -0.01 7.89
C GLY A 6 -19.17 0.78 6.82
N ASN A 7 -19.87 1.85 7.17
CA ASN A 7 -20.65 2.63 6.21
C ASN A 7 -19.79 3.51 5.26
N ASN A 8 -18.51 3.71 5.57
CA ASN A 8 -17.60 4.57 4.78
C ASN A 8 -16.32 3.84 4.35
N MET A 9 -16.30 2.51 4.47
CA MET A 9 -15.17 1.68 4.12
C MET A 9 -15.62 0.59 3.17
N GLU A 10 -14.99 0.53 2.00
CA GLU A 10 -15.11 -0.60 1.10
C GLU A 10 -13.82 -1.43 1.20
N THR A 11 -13.97 -2.71 1.52
CA THR A 11 -12.86 -3.65 1.64
C THR A 11 -13.32 -5.03 1.18
N ASN A 12 -12.40 -5.79 0.58
CA ASN A 12 -12.62 -7.19 0.20
C ASN A 12 -12.21 -8.17 1.31
N MET A 13 -11.89 -7.66 2.51
CA MET A 13 -11.40 -8.45 3.63
C MET A 13 -12.56 -8.99 4.48
N ASP A 14 -12.54 -10.28 4.80
CA ASP A 14 -13.56 -10.88 5.64
C ASP A 14 -13.47 -10.37 7.09
N PHE A 15 -14.61 -10.34 7.78
CA PHE A 15 -14.67 -9.80 9.13
C PHE A 15 -13.78 -10.57 10.13
N ASP A 16 -13.66 -11.88 9.96
CA ASP A 16 -12.80 -12.70 10.83
C ASP A 16 -11.31 -12.49 10.53
N ASP A 17 -10.93 -12.20 9.28
CA ASP A 17 -9.56 -11.81 8.93
C ASP A 17 -9.16 -10.49 9.58
N MET A 18 -10.06 -9.51 9.59
CA MET A 18 -9.83 -8.25 10.31
C MET A 18 -9.61 -8.47 11.81
N LYS A 19 -10.36 -9.36 12.45
CA LYS A 19 -10.14 -9.73 13.86
C LYS A 19 -8.79 -10.41 14.05
N ASN A 20 -8.43 -11.34 13.17
CA ASN A 20 -7.16 -12.06 13.24
C ASN A 20 -5.97 -11.12 13.10
N LEU A 21 -6.00 -10.18 12.15
CA LEU A 21 -5.00 -9.13 12.01
C LEU A 21 -4.92 -8.26 13.27
N LEU A 22 -6.08 -7.83 13.79
CA LEU A 22 -6.15 -7.02 14.99
C LEU A 22 -5.54 -7.75 16.18
N LEU A 23 -5.75 -9.05 16.36
CA LEU A 23 -5.30 -9.77 17.56
C LEU A 23 -3.85 -10.26 17.44
N ASN A 24 -3.46 -10.76 16.28
CA ASN A 24 -2.23 -11.54 16.11
C ASN A 24 -1.10 -10.76 15.46
N TYR A 25 -1.38 -9.68 14.72
CA TYR A 25 -0.37 -8.92 13.96
C TYR A 25 -0.06 -7.54 14.56
N LYS A 26 -0.54 -7.24 15.78
CA LYS A 26 -0.29 -5.94 16.46
C LYS A 26 1.19 -5.58 16.57
N GLY A 27 2.07 -6.59 16.68
CA GLY A 27 3.51 -6.39 16.84
C GLY A 27 4.21 -5.86 15.58
N VAL A 28 3.66 -6.14 14.39
CA VAL A 28 4.28 -5.76 13.10
C VAL A 28 4.42 -4.25 12.97
N ARG A 29 3.51 -3.48 13.57
CA ARG A 29 3.56 -2.00 13.56
C ARG A 29 4.85 -1.41 14.12
N ASN A 30 5.60 -2.16 14.93
CA ASN A 30 6.83 -1.67 15.56
C ASN A 30 7.97 -1.47 14.55
N ASN A 31 7.89 -2.08 13.36
CA ASN A 31 8.85 -1.90 12.29
C ASN A 31 8.10 -1.59 10.99
N THR A 32 7.93 -0.29 10.71
CA THR A 32 7.24 0.19 9.51
C THR A 32 8.25 0.94 8.64
N VAL A 33 8.42 0.49 7.39
CA VAL A 33 9.20 1.19 6.38
C VAL A 33 8.24 1.81 5.38
N SER A 34 8.39 3.11 5.12
CA SER A 34 7.62 3.82 4.11
C SER A 34 8.52 4.19 2.94
N TYR A 35 8.04 3.93 1.72
CA TYR A 35 8.74 4.28 0.49
C TYR A 35 7.78 4.94 -0.49
N MET A 36 8.24 5.99 -1.17
CA MET A 36 7.49 6.68 -2.22
C MET A 36 8.19 6.46 -3.54
N MET A 37 7.45 5.90 -4.50
CA MET A 37 7.96 5.70 -5.86
C MET A 37 8.31 7.04 -6.51
N LYS A 38 9.46 7.05 -7.19
CA LYS A 38 9.97 8.23 -7.89
C LYS A 38 9.66 8.15 -9.39
N GLY A 39 9.45 9.32 -9.98
CA GLY A 39 9.18 9.44 -11.40
C GLY A 39 9.19 10.89 -11.83
N ASN A 40 9.10 11.10 -13.13
CA ASN A 40 9.11 12.43 -13.71
C ASN A 40 7.69 12.81 -14.14
N GLY A 41 7.23 13.98 -13.72
CA GLY A 41 5.96 14.53 -14.16
C GLY A 41 5.99 14.92 -15.63
N THR A 42 4.94 14.57 -16.37
CA THR A 42 4.74 15.02 -17.75
C THR A 42 3.27 15.37 -18.00
N LYS A 43 3.00 16.12 -19.07
CA LYS A 43 1.64 16.37 -19.53
C LYS A 43 1.46 15.84 -20.95
N ILE A 44 0.54 14.90 -21.11
CA ILE A 44 0.18 14.30 -22.41
C ILE A 44 -1.27 14.67 -22.68
N GLY A 45 -1.53 15.41 -23.76
CA GLY A 45 -2.89 15.88 -24.09
C GLY A 45 -3.52 16.80 -23.02
N GLY A 46 -2.71 17.52 -22.25
CA GLY A 46 -3.17 18.38 -21.15
C GLY A 46 -3.41 17.67 -19.82
N VAL A 47 -3.35 16.33 -19.78
CA VAL A 47 -3.50 15.51 -18.57
C VAL A 47 -2.12 15.26 -17.96
N TYR A 48 -2.02 15.38 -16.63
CA TYR A 48 -0.77 15.13 -15.90
C TYR A 48 -0.58 13.63 -15.64
N TYR A 49 0.62 13.14 -15.92
CA TYR A 49 1.07 11.79 -15.62
C TYR A 49 2.38 11.84 -14.84
N LEU A 50 2.54 10.91 -13.91
CA LEU A 50 3.83 10.60 -13.32
C LEU A 50 4.43 9.44 -14.10
N ILE A 51 5.51 9.68 -14.85
CA ILE A 51 6.23 8.64 -15.58
C ILE A 51 7.26 8.02 -14.64
N VAL A 52 7.01 6.79 -14.23
CA VAL A 52 7.91 6.01 -13.39
C VAL A 52 8.83 5.20 -14.31
N PRO A 53 10.16 5.25 -14.14
CA PRO A 53 11.08 4.45 -14.94
C PRO A 53 11.07 2.97 -14.50
N ASP A 54 11.33 2.05 -15.43
CA ASP A 54 11.30 0.60 -15.16
C ASP A 54 12.27 0.19 -14.04
N GLU A 55 13.41 0.87 -13.92
CA GLU A 55 14.38 0.65 -12.83
C GLU A 55 13.77 0.92 -11.44
N GLU A 56 12.90 1.92 -11.33
CA GLU A 56 12.22 2.23 -10.07
C GLU A 56 11.15 1.17 -9.76
N VAL A 57 10.43 0.70 -10.78
CA VAL A 57 9.47 -0.40 -10.64
C VAL A 57 10.18 -1.67 -10.17
N ALA A 58 11.31 -2.02 -10.79
CA ALA A 58 12.11 -3.19 -10.43
C ALA A 58 12.62 -3.08 -8.99
N LYS A 59 13.18 -1.93 -8.61
CA LYS A 59 13.66 -1.69 -7.24
C LYS A 59 12.56 -1.82 -6.20
N VAL A 60 11.36 -1.26 -6.45
CA VAL A 60 10.24 -1.39 -5.51
C VAL A 60 9.77 -2.84 -5.42
N HIS A 61 9.74 -3.54 -6.54
CA HIS A 61 9.42 -4.96 -6.56
C HIS A 61 10.41 -5.78 -5.72
N GLU A 62 11.72 -5.58 -5.92
CA GLU A 62 12.77 -6.20 -5.11
C GLU A 62 12.63 -5.86 -3.63
N THR A 63 12.38 -4.58 -3.30
CA THR A 63 12.19 -4.14 -1.90
C THR A 63 11.03 -4.88 -1.24
N ILE A 64 9.92 -5.07 -1.95
CA ILE A 64 8.76 -5.82 -1.43
C ILE A 64 9.10 -7.31 -1.32
N ALA A 65 9.76 -7.88 -2.32
CA ALA A 65 10.14 -9.30 -2.32
C ALA A 65 11.12 -9.65 -1.20
N ASP A 66 12.13 -8.82 -0.95
CA ASP A 66 13.13 -9.02 0.11
C ASP A 66 12.57 -8.80 1.52
N LEU A 67 11.43 -8.11 1.64
CA LEU A 67 10.73 -7.93 2.93
C LEU A 67 9.94 -9.17 3.39
N PHE A 68 9.82 -10.21 2.55
CA PHE A 68 9.10 -11.46 2.82
C PHE A 68 10.00 -12.70 2.72
#